data_AF-A0A2N9F3K1-F1
#
_entry.id   AF-A0A2N9F3K1-F1
#
_cell.length_a   1.000
_cell.length_b   1.000
_cell.length_c   1.000
_cell.angle_alpha   90.00
_cell.angle_beta   90.00
_cell.angle_gamma   90.00
#
_symmetry.space_group_name_H-M   'P 1'
#
loop_
_entity.id
_entity.type
_entity.pdbx_description
1 polymer ?
#
loop_
_entity_poly.entity_id
_entity_poly.type
_entity_poly.pdbx_seq_one_letter_code
_entity_poly.pdbx_strand_id
1 'polypeptide(L)'
;MDVELRSGKQVKKEVKLWLENVQKMNGEVETIDQEVEEGKFVSRARLGKLVIKKILEVDELHQKGSFMDRLVVDGLEGNKMMLPTTVIVGDTTGRNMEAIWACLMDDDVRKVGVHGIGKTTIMKHIYNRLLVDTSKFDNVIWVTVPKTTGVMQLQGKIAHAFELSLSENESETMRAAKLHAMLRMRKRYVLILDDMWEEFDLEDIGIPEPTRDNECKLVLTTRLSDVCVRMGCKKIKVQLLSEKETWNLFLEKVGRDLVSPDIETIVKDIAKKCGRLPLAIITIARSMKGVVDHCEWRNALEELRVSTSGINDMGKVYEQLKFSYIHLQDERLRHCLLYCALYREDFLIRRKELIEHLIAGGVIEGMKNRCAEFDKGHAMLNKLENACLLKSVADHNNDMKWVKMHDLIRDMTLQITSRSPKFLVEAGVNLRDFPNIEKWEKNLEKVSLMHNYILEVPSNLSPMCHRLSTLLLSSNHTLTLIPNSFFVHMHAVVKINYLCKIKEERKRSNTQIKNTRIYVIRQYAYIHRRRQGESFT
;
A
#
# COMPACT_ATOMS: atom_id res chain seq x y z
N MET A 1 -3.93 -9.13 -34.20
CA MET A 1 -4.60 -7.91 -33.70
C MET A 1 -5.78 -8.21 -32.77
N ASP A 2 -6.68 -9.15 -33.08
CA ASP A 2 -7.90 -9.38 -32.27
C ASP A 2 -7.68 -9.86 -30.83
N VAL A 3 -6.53 -10.47 -30.51
CA VAL A 3 -6.21 -10.87 -29.13
C VAL A 3 -5.68 -9.69 -28.29
N GLU A 4 -5.10 -8.66 -28.93
CA GLU A 4 -4.49 -7.50 -28.24
C GLU A 4 -5.49 -6.36 -27.97
N LEU A 5 -6.52 -6.22 -28.80
CA LEU A 5 -7.57 -5.20 -28.65
C LEU A 5 -8.46 -5.40 -27.42
N ARG A 6 -8.49 -6.61 -26.84
CA ARG A 6 -9.26 -6.91 -25.62
C ARG A 6 -8.63 -6.36 -24.32
N SER A 7 -7.48 -5.70 -24.41
CA SER A 7 -6.69 -5.25 -23.24
C SER A 7 -6.59 -3.73 -23.06
N GLY A 8 -7.49 -2.93 -23.68
CA GLY A 8 -7.47 -1.46 -23.55
C GLY A 8 -6.32 -0.77 -24.28
N LYS A 9 -5.55 -1.52 -25.08
CA LYS A 9 -4.45 -0.99 -25.90
C LYS A 9 -4.98 -0.38 -27.19
N GLN A 10 -4.42 0.75 -27.59
CA GLN A 10 -4.79 1.44 -28.83
C GLN A 10 -3.78 1.15 -29.94
N VAL A 11 -4.29 0.84 -31.13
CA VAL A 11 -3.48 0.67 -32.34
C VAL A 11 -2.82 2.00 -32.69
N LYS A 12 -1.50 1.99 -32.95
CA LYS A 12 -0.74 3.19 -33.35
C LYS A 12 -1.42 3.90 -34.54
N LYS A 13 -1.38 5.24 -34.57
CA LYS A 13 -1.96 6.04 -35.66
C LYS A 13 -1.41 5.64 -37.04
N GLU A 14 -0.12 5.32 -37.11
CA GLU A 14 0.56 4.86 -38.32
C GLU A 14 0.00 3.52 -38.83
N VAL A 15 -0.30 2.59 -37.92
CA VAL A 15 -0.90 1.28 -38.26
C VAL A 15 -2.36 1.45 -38.71
N LYS A 16 -3.12 2.37 -38.10
CA LYS A 16 -4.48 2.70 -38.56
C LYS A 16 -4.48 3.29 -39.97
N LEU A 17 -3.63 4.28 -40.21
CA LEU A 17 -3.49 4.91 -41.54
C LEU A 17 -3.04 3.90 -42.59
N TRP A 18 -2.15 2.97 -42.22
CA TRP A 18 -1.75 1.87 -43.09
C TRP A 18 -2.91 0.93 -43.42
N LEU A 19 -3.72 0.53 -42.43
CA LEU A 19 -4.91 -0.30 -42.64
C LEU A 19 -5.95 0.37 -43.55
N GLU A 20 -6.19 1.67 -43.38
CA GLU A 20 -7.07 2.46 -44.26
C GLU A 20 -6.57 2.46 -45.71
N ASN A 21 -5.26 2.62 -45.91
CA ASN A 21 -4.66 2.57 -47.24
C ASN A 21 -4.74 1.16 -47.86
N VAL A 22 -4.57 0.09 -47.07
CA VAL A 22 -4.74 -1.30 -47.53
C VAL A 22 -6.19 -1.57 -47.94
N GLN A 23 -7.18 -1.12 -47.14
CA GLN A 23 -8.59 -1.28 -47.48
C GLN A 23 -8.96 -0.54 -48.78
N LYS A 24 -8.46 0.69 -48.93
CA LYS A 24 -8.63 1.45 -50.18
C LYS A 24 -8.01 0.72 -51.37
N MET A 25 -6.82 0.14 -51.20
CA MET A 25 -6.14 -0.58 -52.27
C MET A 25 -6.87 -1.86 -52.66
N ASN A 26 -7.42 -2.62 -51.70
CA ASN A 26 -8.22 -3.80 -52.00
C ASN A 26 -9.46 -3.45 -52.83
N GLY A 27 -10.17 -2.36 -52.49
CA GLY A 27 -11.33 -1.93 -53.28
C GLY A 27 -10.97 -1.51 -54.72
N GLU A 28 -9.80 -0.89 -54.92
CA GLU A 28 -9.31 -0.54 -56.25
C GLU A 28 -8.90 -1.78 -57.08
N VAL A 29 -8.33 -2.82 -56.44
CA VAL A 29 -8.00 -4.10 -57.08
C VAL A 29 -9.27 -4.87 -57.46
N GLU A 30 -10.25 -4.96 -56.56
CA GLU A 30 -11.55 -5.60 -56.83
C GLU A 30 -12.27 -4.94 -58.01
N THR A 31 -12.19 -3.61 -58.13
CA THR A 31 -12.76 -2.88 -59.27
C THR A 31 -12.08 -3.26 -60.59
N ILE A 32 -10.74 -3.43 -60.59
CA ILE A 32 -9.98 -3.85 -61.77
C ILE A 32 -10.32 -5.30 -62.13
N ASP A 33 -10.41 -6.20 -61.15
CA ASP A 33 -10.79 -7.60 -61.39
C ASP A 33 -12.19 -7.70 -61.99
N GLN A 34 -13.15 -6.91 -61.47
CA GLN A 34 -14.50 -6.84 -62.03
C GLN A 34 -14.52 -6.27 -63.46
N GLU A 35 -13.71 -5.26 -63.78
CA GLU A 35 -13.56 -4.74 -65.14
C GLU A 35 -12.95 -5.76 -66.13
N VAL A 36 -12.06 -6.63 -65.63
CA VAL A 36 -11.46 -7.73 -66.39
C VAL A 36 -12.49 -8.83 -66.65
N GLU A 37 -13.30 -9.18 -65.65
CA GLU A 37 -14.38 -10.18 -65.77
C GLU A 37 -15.53 -9.72 -66.67
N GLU A 38 -15.92 -8.44 -66.60
CA GLU A 38 -17.02 -7.87 -67.39
C GLU A 38 -16.66 -7.58 -68.87
N GLY A 39 -15.39 -7.76 -69.27
CA GLY A 39 -14.98 -7.63 -70.67
C GLY A 39 -15.20 -6.23 -71.27
N LYS A 40 -15.19 -5.16 -70.45
CA LYS A 40 -15.34 -3.77 -70.91
C LYS A 40 -14.02 -3.25 -71.48
N PHE A 41 -13.81 -3.48 -72.78
CA PHE A 41 -12.54 -3.26 -73.45
C PHE A 41 -12.26 -1.80 -73.83
N VAL A 42 -11.27 -1.18 -73.18
CA VAL A 42 -10.46 -0.12 -73.81
C VAL A 42 -8.96 -0.44 -73.68
N SER A 43 -8.50 -1.34 -74.56
CA SER A 43 -7.11 -1.78 -74.79
C SER A 43 -6.42 -2.59 -73.67
N ARG A 44 -6.14 -3.88 -73.95
CA ARG A 44 -5.37 -4.80 -73.06
C ARG A 44 -4.01 -4.25 -72.61
N ALA A 45 -3.37 -3.43 -73.45
CA ALA A 45 -2.07 -2.83 -73.12
C ALA A 45 -2.15 -1.75 -72.03
N ARG A 46 -3.27 -1.01 -71.92
CA ARG A 46 -3.48 -0.03 -70.83
C ARG A 46 -3.80 -0.73 -69.52
N LEU A 47 -4.61 -1.79 -69.56
CA LEU A 47 -4.88 -2.66 -68.42
C LEU A 47 -3.61 -3.32 -67.87
N GLY A 48 -2.77 -3.89 -68.74
CA GLY A 48 -1.49 -4.47 -68.30
C GLY A 48 -0.58 -3.44 -67.61
N LYS A 49 -0.51 -2.20 -68.11
CA LYS A 49 0.22 -1.11 -67.44
C LYS A 49 -0.39 -0.71 -66.09
N LEU A 50 -1.72 -0.71 -65.99
CA LEU A 50 -2.44 -0.38 -64.75
C LEU A 50 -2.23 -1.46 -63.68
N VAL A 51 -2.32 -2.74 -64.06
CA VAL A 51 -2.06 -3.89 -63.17
C VAL A 51 -0.62 -3.87 -62.68
N ILE A 52 0.36 -3.67 -63.56
CA ILE A 52 1.78 -3.57 -63.16
C ILE A 52 1.98 -2.40 -62.18
N LYS A 53 1.36 -1.24 -62.44
CA LYS A 53 1.43 -0.10 -61.53
C LYS A 53 0.84 -0.43 -60.15
N LYS A 54 -0.30 -1.12 -60.11
CA LYS A 54 -0.96 -1.53 -58.85
C LYS A 54 -0.15 -2.56 -58.09
N ILE A 55 0.50 -3.51 -58.78
CA ILE A 55 1.43 -4.46 -58.15
C ILE A 55 2.55 -3.71 -57.43
N LEU A 56 3.14 -2.69 -58.05
CA LEU A 56 4.18 -1.88 -57.42
C LEU A 56 3.67 -1.09 -56.20
N GLU A 57 2.46 -0.52 -56.29
CA GLU A 57 1.83 0.20 -55.17
C GLU A 57 1.50 -0.76 -54.00
N VAL A 58 1.06 -1.98 -54.29
CA VAL A 58 0.81 -3.04 -53.30
C VAL A 58 2.11 -3.49 -52.64
N ASP A 59 3.19 -3.68 -53.40
CA ASP A 59 4.51 -4.04 -52.87
C ASP A 59 5.06 -2.94 -51.95
N GLU A 60 4.89 -1.66 -52.32
CA GLU A 60 5.29 -0.53 -51.48
C GLU A 60 4.46 -0.45 -50.19
N LEU A 61 3.15 -0.69 -50.27
CA LEU A 61 2.26 -0.80 -49.11
C LEU A 61 2.64 -1.98 -48.21
N HIS A 62 2.99 -3.13 -48.79
CA HIS A 62 3.43 -4.30 -48.05
C HIS A 62 4.74 -4.04 -47.30
N GLN A 63 5.71 -3.38 -47.93
CA GLN A 63 6.96 -2.97 -47.27
C GLN A 63 6.71 -1.97 -46.13
N LYS A 64 5.82 -0.99 -46.34
CA LYS A 64 5.40 -0.03 -45.28
C LYS A 64 4.63 -0.68 -44.13
N GLY A 65 4.11 -1.90 -44.33
CA GLY A 65 3.43 -2.71 -43.31
C GLY A 65 4.37 -3.50 -42.40
N SER A 66 5.67 -3.50 -42.67
CA SER A 66 6.69 -4.19 -41.86
C SER A 66 7.06 -3.40 -40.59
N PHE A 67 6.13 -3.34 -39.63
CA PHE A 67 6.39 -2.70 -38.34
C PHE A 67 7.30 -3.59 -37.46
N MET A 68 8.52 -3.13 -37.18
CA MET A 68 9.49 -3.84 -36.33
C MET A 68 9.22 -3.69 -34.82
N ASP A 69 8.33 -2.78 -34.44
CA ASP A 69 7.97 -2.42 -33.06
C ASP A 69 6.56 -2.88 -32.67
N ARG A 70 6.25 -2.88 -31.36
CA ARG A 70 4.88 -3.16 -30.83
C ARG A 70 3.83 -2.33 -31.59
N LEU A 71 2.82 -3.01 -32.13
CA LEU A 71 1.74 -2.48 -32.99
C LEU A 71 0.67 -1.68 -32.23
N VAL A 72 0.65 -1.89 -30.92
CA VAL A 72 -0.30 -1.28 -29.99
C VAL A 72 0.47 -0.49 -28.93
N VAL A 73 -0.06 0.69 -28.60
CA VAL A 73 0.39 1.52 -27.49
C VAL A 73 -0.53 1.20 -26.31
N ASP A 74 0.04 1.03 -25.12
CA ASP A 74 -0.79 0.92 -23.91
C ASP A 74 -1.65 2.19 -23.80
N GLY A 75 -2.95 2.01 -23.66
CA GLY A 75 -3.86 3.13 -23.46
C GLY A 75 -3.39 3.88 -22.22
N LEU A 76 -2.96 5.14 -22.40
CA LEU A 76 -2.44 6.00 -21.34
C LEU A 76 -3.55 6.45 -20.36
N GLU A 77 -4.61 5.67 -20.15
CA GLU A 77 -5.52 5.90 -19.04
C GLU A 77 -4.93 5.19 -17.82
N GLY A 78 -4.12 5.93 -17.04
CA GLY A 78 -3.73 5.46 -15.72
C GLY A 78 -4.98 5.03 -14.95
N ASN A 79 -4.88 3.89 -14.27
CA ASN A 79 -5.96 3.25 -13.52
C ASN A 79 -6.82 4.29 -12.74
N LYS A 80 -7.96 4.71 -13.29
CA LYS A 80 -8.93 5.65 -12.67
C LYS A 80 -9.72 4.94 -11.56
N MET A 81 -9.06 4.19 -10.69
CA MET A 81 -9.70 3.56 -9.54
C MET A 81 -9.87 4.57 -8.42
N MET A 82 -11.13 4.84 -8.06
CA MET A 82 -11.45 5.60 -6.88
C MET A 82 -10.90 4.90 -5.64
N LEU A 83 -10.31 5.68 -4.74
CA LEU A 83 -9.84 5.17 -3.45
C LEU A 83 -11.02 5.02 -2.49
N PRO A 84 -11.09 3.93 -1.70
CA PRO A 84 -12.08 3.81 -0.66
C PRO A 84 -11.94 4.94 0.37
N THR A 85 -12.98 5.76 0.48
CA THR A 85 -13.05 6.86 1.44
C THR A 85 -13.99 6.54 2.58
N THR A 86 -13.70 7.08 3.76
CA THR A 86 -14.63 7.12 4.89
C THR A 86 -15.39 8.44 4.85
N VAL A 87 -16.62 8.46 5.38
CA VAL A 87 -17.41 9.70 5.49
C VAL A 87 -16.58 10.79 6.17
N ILE A 88 -16.57 11.98 5.55
CA ILE A 88 -15.94 13.16 6.14
C ILE A 88 -16.74 13.55 7.37
N VAL A 89 -16.08 13.58 8.53
CA VAL A 89 -16.71 14.02 9.76
C VAL A 89 -16.34 15.47 10.02
N GLY A 90 -17.36 16.31 10.13
CA GLY A 90 -17.25 17.67 10.63
C GLY A 90 -16.86 18.73 9.59
N ASP A 91 -17.42 19.93 9.76
CA ASP A 91 -17.19 21.13 8.95
C ASP A 91 -15.72 21.55 8.88
N THR A 92 -14.93 21.28 9.91
CA THR A 92 -13.48 21.58 9.92
C THR A 92 -12.74 20.74 8.90
N THR A 93 -13.09 19.46 8.75
CA THR A 93 -12.50 18.60 7.72
C THR A 93 -12.89 19.08 6.33
N GLY A 94 -14.15 19.52 6.15
CA GLY A 94 -14.61 20.15 4.90
C GLY A 94 -13.84 21.43 4.55
N ARG A 95 -13.65 22.34 5.52
CA ARG A 95 -12.85 23.56 5.31
C ARG A 95 -11.39 23.27 4.97
N ASN A 96 -10.77 22.28 5.62
CA ASN A 96 -9.42 21.83 5.27
C ASN A 96 -9.36 21.31 3.82
N MET A 97 -10.37 20.54 3.40
CA MET A 97 -10.45 20.03 2.02
C MET A 97 -10.58 21.16 1.00
N GLU A 98 -11.46 22.13 1.24
CA GLU A 98 -11.64 23.28 0.35
C GLU A 98 -10.40 24.18 0.28
N ALA A 99 -9.67 24.35 1.40
CA ALA A 99 -8.41 25.11 1.38
C ALA A 99 -7.33 24.44 0.49
N ILE A 100 -7.22 23.11 0.55
CA ILE A 100 -6.31 22.36 -0.32
C ILE A 100 -6.81 22.40 -1.77
N TRP A 101 -8.11 22.25 -1.99
CA TRP A 101 -8.73 22.32 -3.31
C TRP A 101 -8.47 23.69 -3.98
N ALA A 102 -8.66 24.78 -3.25
CA ALA A 102 -8.36 26.13 -3.74
C ALA A 102 -6.89 26.26 -4.18
N CYS A 103 -5.94 25.74 -3.41
CA CYS A 103 -4.53 25.74 -3.79
C CYS A 103 -4.24 24.85 -5.01
N LEU A 104 -4.97 23.75 -5.19
CA LEU A 104 -4.86 22.91 -6.38
C LEU A 104 -5.44 23.60 -7.63
N MET A 105 -6.45 24.44 -7.47
CA MET A 105 -7.06 25.19 -8.57
C MET A 105 -6.36 26.53 -8.87
N ASP A 106 -5.51 27.02 -7.98
CA ASP A 106 -4.73 28.26 -8.14
C ASP A 106 -3.49 28.05 -9.04
N ASP A 107 -3.44 28.69 -10.21
CA ASP A 107 -2.30 28.53 -11.14
C ASP A 107 -0.98 29.12 -10.63
N ASP A 108 -0.97 29.97 -9.62
CA ASP A 108 0.31 30.43 -9.05
C ASP A 108 0.91 29.43 -8.06
N VAL A 109 0.15 28.41 -7.66
CA VAL A 109 0.59 27.38 -6.71
C VAL A 109 0.96 26.10 -7.42
N ARG A 110 2.25 25.79 -7.50
CA ARG A 110 2.76 24.60 -8.21
C ARG A 110 3.09 23.42 -7.29
N LYS A 111 3.52 23.70 -6.07
CA LYS A 111 3.82 22.69 -5.04
C LYS A 111 2.96 22.93 -3.80
N VAL A 112 2.23 21.92 -3.35
CA VAL A 112 1.38 21.98 -2.15
C VAL A 112 1.88 20.99 -1.11
N GLY A 113 2.12 21.47 0.09
CA GLY A 113 2.61 20.66 1.21
C GLY A 113 1.57 20.60 2.32
N VAL A 114 0.85 19.49 2.42
CA VAL A 114 -0.17 19.28 3.45
C VAL A 114 0.49 18.65 4.68
N HIS A 115 0.37 19.28 5.85
CA HIS A 115 0.97 18.76 7.09
C HIS A 115 -0.02 18.69 8.27
N GLY A 116 0.30 17.85 9.27
CA GLY A 116 -0.58 17.58 10.42
C GLY A 116 -1.10 16.13 10.47
N ILE A 117 -2.19 15.90 11.20
CA ILE A 117 -2.81 14.57 11.38
C ILE A 117 -4.10 14.49 10.56
N GLY A 118 -4.41 13.33 9.97
CA GLY A 118 -5.62 13.11 9.16
C GLY A 118 -5.51 13.49 7.67
N LYS A 119 -4.30 13.81 7.20
CA LYS A 119 -4.03 14.27 5.83
C LYS A 119 -4.44 13.25 4.77
N THR A 120 -4.02 11.99 4.91
CA THR A 120 -4.29 10.92 3.94
C THR A 120 -5.78 10.74 3.69
N THR A 121 -6.63 10.89 4.72
CA THR A 121 -8.09 10.79 4.56
C THR A 121 -8.63 11.93 3.71
N ILE A 122 -8.22 13.18 3.98
CA ILE A 122 -8.63 14.36 3.20
C ILE A 122 -8.14 14.24 1.76
N MET A 123 -6.87 13.86 1.58
CA MET A 123 -6.27 13.74 0.27
C MET A 123 -6.91 12.63 -0.58
N LYS A 124 -7.41 11.54 0.00
CA LYS A 124 -8.19 10.53 -0.75
C LYS A 124 -9.49 11.08 -1.32
N HIS A 125 -10.19 11.93 -0.57
CA HIS A 125 -11.39 12.62 -1.08
C HIS A 125 -11.04 13.60 -2.19
N ILE A 126 -9.94 14.35 -2.05
CA ILE A 126 -9.44 15.24 -3.09
C ILE A 126 -9.02 14.47 -4.34
N TYR A 127 -8.28 13.37 -4.19
CA TYR A 127 -7.90 12.49 -5.29
C TYR A 127 -9.13 11.99 -6.06
N ASN A 128 -10.13 11.46 -5.36
CA ASN A 128 -11.38 11.02 -5.99
C ASN A 128 -12.12 12.17 -6.69
N ARG A 129 -12.12 13.37 -6.10
CA ARG A 129 -12.72 14.56 -6.73
C ARG A 129 -11.95 14.98 -7.99
N LEU A 130 -10.62 14.94 -7.98
CA LEU A 130 -9.78 15.22 -9.15
C LEU A 130 -9.94 14.16 -10.26
N LEU A 131 -10.26 12.91 -9.92
CA LEU A 131 -10.55 11.89 -10.93
C LEU A 131 -11.87 12.14 -11.67
N VAL A 132 -12.84 12.78 -11.00
CA VAL A 132 -14.15 13.12 -11.58
C VAL A 132 -14.08 14.47 -12.29
N ASP A 133 -13.43 15.46 -11.69
CA ASP A 133 -13.24 16.80 -12.24
C ASP A 133 -11.96 16.87 -13.09
N THR A 134 -12.12 16.57 -14.38
CA THR A 134 -11.02 16.59 -15.36
C THR A 134 -10.85 17.94 -16.05
N SER A 135 -11.43 19.02 -15.52
CA SER A 135 -11.38 20.34 -16.16
C SER A 135 -9.95 20.91 -16.19
N LYS A 136 -9.23 20.77 -15.06
CA LYS A 136 -7.89 21.32 -14.86
C LYS A 136 -6.76 20.32 -15.12
N PHE A 137 -6.98 19.05 -14.78
CA PHE A 137 -5.94 18.01 -14.89
C PHE A 137 -6.45 16.80 -15.67
N ASP A 138 -5.61 16.33 -16.59
CA ASP A 138 -5.85 15.15 -17.41
C ASP A 138 -5.48 13.84 -16.68
N ASN A 139 -4.53 13.93 -15.72
CA ASN A 139 -4.02 12.78 -14.99
C ASN A 139 -3.86 13.10 -13.49
N VAL A 140 -4.21 12.16 -12.63
CA VAL A 140 -4.01 12.25 -11.18
C VAL A 140 -3.28 11.00 -10.73
N ILE A 141 -2.10 11.17 -10.14
CA ILE A 141 -1.23 10.07 -9.74
C ILE A 141 -1.09 10.08 -8.23
N TRP A 142 -1.37 8.94 -7.60
CA TRP A 142 -1.20 8.76 -6.16
C TRP A 142 -0.08 7.77 -5.87
N VAL A 143 0.89 8.19 -5.06
CA VAL A 143 2.00 7.35 -4.60
C VAL A 143 2.12 7.48 -3.09
N THR A 144 1.99 6.37 -2.37
CA THR A 144 2.30 6.32 -0.93
C THR A 144 3.78 5.99 -0.73
N VAL A 145 4.47 6.84 0.03
CA VAL A 145 5.92 6.79 0.25
C VAL A 145 6.23 6.14 1.60
N PRO A 146 6.94 4.99 1.63
CA PRO A 146 7.35 4.37 2.88
C PRO A 146 8.31 5.25 3.72
N LYS A 147 8.32 5.08 5.05
CA LYS A 147 9.27 5.74 5.96
C LYS A 147 10.72 5.63 5.54
N THR A 148 11.17 4.44 5.16
CA THR A 148 12.53 4.16 4.70
C THR A 148 12.51 4.01 3.18
N THR A 149 12.68 5.12 2.46
CA THR A 149 12.65 5.11 0.99
C THR A 149 13.92 5.74 0.44
N GLY A 150 14.78 4.93 -0.17
CA GLY A 150 15.85 5.43 -1.02
C GLY A 150 15.32 5.86 -2.40
N VAL A 151 16.10 6.65 -3.13
CA VAL A 151 15.77 7.18 -4.47
C VAL A 151 15.21 6.10 -5.40
N MET A 152 15.91 4.97 -5.57
CA MET A 152 15.47 3.87 -6.46
C MET A 152 14.06 3.33 -6.14
N GLN A 153 13.67 3.30 -4.87
CA GLN A 153 12.38 2.77 -4.45
C GLN A 153 11.27 3.75 -4.73
N LEU A 154 11.48 5.05 -4.45
CA LEU A 154 10.53 6.08 -4.83
C LEU A 154 10.32 6.09 -6.34
N GLN A 155 11.41 6.00 -7.11
CA GLN A 155 11.37 5.82 -8.56
C GLN A 155 10.54 4.58 -8.95
N GLY A 156 10.77 3.44 -8.29
CA GLY A 156 10.03 2.20 -8.54
C GLY A 156 8.53 2.31 -8.21
N LYS A 157 8.18 3.03 -7.13
CA LYS A 157 6.79 3.27 -6.73
C LYS A 157 6.06 4.19 -7.70
N ILE A 158 6.72 5.24 -8.15
CA ILE A 158 6.18 6.13 -9.19
C ILE A 158 6.03 5.34 -10.49
N ALA A 159 7.06 4.60 -10.91
CA ALA A 159 7.00 3.76 -12.11
C ALA A 159 5.85 2.76 -12.06
N HIS A 160 5.63 2.09 -10.92
CA HIS A 160 4.50 1.19 -10.73
C HIS A 160 3.15 1.90 -10.87
N ALA A 161 3.01 3.13 -10.38
CA ALA A 161 1.79 3.92 -10.58
C ALA A 161 1.52 4.25 -12.07
N PHE A 162 2.54 4.13 -12.93
CA PHE A 162 2.46 4.29 -14.38
C PHE A 162 2.53 2.98 -15.17
N GLU A 163 2.52 1.82 -14.51
CA GLU A 163 2.75 0.51 -15.14
C GLU A 163 4.06 0.45 -15.94
N LEU A 164 5.03 1.31 -15.59
CA LEU A 164 6.36 1.35 -16.18
C LEU A 164 7.24 0.29 -15.52
N SER A 165 7.85 -0.57 -16.35
CA SER A 165 8.88 -1.49 -15.90
C SER A 165 10.23 -0.79 -15.80
N LEU A 166 10.76 -0.69 -14.58
CA LEU A 166 12.14 -0.31 -14.33
C LEU A 166 12.90 -1.56 -13.89
N SER A 167 14.02 -1.86 -14.54
CA SER A 167 14.84 -3.01 -14.19
C SER A 167 15.61 -2.74 -12.88
N GLU A 168 15.83 -3.78 -12.08
CA GLU A 168 16.61 -3.67 -10.83
C GLU A 168 18.10 -3.42 -11.10
N ASN A 169 18.59 -3.78 -12.30
CA ASN A 169 19.98 -3.57 -12.70
C ASN A 169 20.23 -2.17 -13.29
N GLU A 170 19.19 -1.34 -13.42
CA GLU A 170 19.33 0.03 -13.93
C GLU A 170 19.86 0.97 -12.86
N SER A 171 20.75 1.89 -13.25
CA SER A 171 21.22 2.94 -12.36
C SER A 171 20.10 3.92 -12.00
N GLU A 172 20.24 4.61 -10.87
CA GLU A 172 19.32 5.68 -10.43
C GLU A 172 19.10 6.72 -11.53
N THR A 173 20.16 7.16 -12.21
CA THR A 173 20.08 8.14 -13.30
C THR A 173 19.27 7.64 -14.50
N MET A 174 19.44 6.37 -14.90
CA MET A 174 18.68 5.80 -16.01
C MET A 174 17.19 5.69 -15.67
N ARG A 175 16.88 5.30 -14.43
CA ARG A 175 15.52 5.22 -13.90
C ARG A 175 14.87 6.60 -13.84
N ALA A 176 15.60 7.61 -13.36
CA ALA A 176 15.18 9.00 -13.35
C ALA A 176 14.88 9.51 -14.77
N ALA A 177 15.76 9.27 -15.73
CA ALA A 177 15.55 9.68 -17.13
C ALA A 177 14.28 9.07 -17.75
N LYS A 178 14.02 7.77 -17.48
CA LYS A 178 12.80 7.09 -17.94
C LYS A 178 11.55 7.68 -17.30
N LEU A 179 11.57 7.93 -15.99
CA LEU A 179 10.47 8.56 -15.28
C LEU A 179 10.22 9.98 -15.78
N HIS A 180 11.27 10.74 -16.02
CA HIS A 180 11.18 12.11 -16.54
C HIS A 180 10.55 12.14 -17.93
N ALA A 181 10.98 11.24 -18.83
CA ALA A 181 10.36 11.10 -20.15
C ALA A 181 8.87 10.74 -20.04
N MET A 182 8.52 9.79 -19.18
CA MET A 182 7.13 9.38 -18.95
C MET A 182 6.26 10.51 -18.39
N LEU A 183 6.76 11.23 -17.37
CA LEU A 183 6.04 12.34 -16.75
C LEU A 183 5.90 13.53 -17.71
N ARG A 184 6.90 13.82 -18.55
CA ARG A 184 6.78 14.86 -19.60
C ARG A 184 5.73 14.52 -20.66
N MET A 185 5.54 13.24 -20.99
CA MET A 185 4.48 12.83 -21.91
C MET A 185 3.09 13.01 -21.29
N ARG A 186 2.99 13.04 -19.95
CA ARG A 186 1.76 13.42 -19.26
C ARG A 186 1.65 14.94 -19.33
N LYS A 187 0.66 15.42 -20.07
CA LYS A 187 0.19 16.81 -19.95
C LYS A 187 -0.41 17.02 -18.56
N ARG A 188 -0.80 18.26 -18.22
CA ARG A 188 -1.65 18.67 -17.07
C ARG A 188 -1.92 17.57 -16.05
N TYR A 189 -0.99 17.31 -15.13
CA TYR A 189 -1.14 16.24 -14.13
C TYR A 189 -0.92 16.72 -12.70
N VAL A 190 -1.50 16.00 -11.75
CA VAL A 190 -1.19 16.12 -10.31
C VAL A 190 -0.49 14.86 -9.84
N LEU A 191 0.72 15.00 -9.28
CA LEU A 191 1.42 13.93 -8.59
C LEU A 191 1.28 14.13 -7.07
N ILE A 192 0.60 13.19 -6.40
CA ILE A 192 0.40 13.16 -4.96
C ILE A 192 1.36 12.15 -4.34
N LEU A 193 2.30 12.63 -3.53
CA LEU A 193 3.22 11.84 -2.72
C LEU A 193 2.73 11.83 -1.25
N ASP A 194 2.10 10.75 -0.84
CA ASP A 194 1.51 10.61 0.50
C ASP A 194 2.52 10.05 1.51
N ASP A 195 2.56 10.66 2.70
CA ASP A 195 3.40 10.34 3.87
C ASP A 195 4.92 10.45 3.64
N MET A 196 5.36 11.61 3.15
CA MET A 196 6.77 11.99 3.03
C MET A 196 7.44 12.26 4.39
N TRP A 197 8.69 11.78 4.53
CA TRP A 197 9.49 11.90 5.75
C TRP A 197 10.74 12.78 5.59
N GLU A 198 11.32 12.81 4.40
CA GLU A 198 12.57 13.51 4.11
C GLU A 198 12.44 14.35 2.84
N GLU A 199 13.37 15.28 2.64
CA GLU A 199 13.48 16.01 1.38
C GLU A 199 14.17 15.15 0.32
N PHE A 200 13.93 15.44 -0.95
CA PHE A 200 14.61 14.78 -2.06
C PHE A 200 14.68 15.73 -3.26
N ASP A 201 15.68 15.55 -4.10
CA ASP A 201 15.76 16.29 -5.36
C ASP A 201 14.78 15.71 -6.38
N LEU A 202 13.96 16.56 -7.00
CA LEU A 202 13.02 16.12 -8.02
C LEU A 202 13.75 15.52 -9.23
N GLU A 203 14.93 16.05 -9.59
CA GLU A 203 15.75 15.59 -10.70
C GLU A 203 16.27 14.17 -10.45
N ASP A 204 16.76 13.88 -9.23
CA ASP A 204 17.23 12.55 -8.84
C ASP A 204 16.13 11.48 -8.97
N ILE A 205 14.89 11.85 -8.71
CA ILE A 205 13.74 10.95 -8.90
C ILE A 205 13.28 10.90 -10.36
N GLY A 206 13.59 11.91 -11.16
CA GLY A 206 13.07 12.09 -12.51
C GLY A 206 11.70 12.78 -12.56
N ILE A 207 11.32 13.51 -11.51
CA ILE A 207 10.11 14.34 -11.50
C ILE A 207 10.44 15.70 -12.13
N PRO A 208 9.74 16.14 -13.20
CA PRO A 208 9.92 17.48 -13.72
C PRO A 208 9.52 18.54 -12.67
N GLU A 209 10.32 19.60 -12.56
CA GLU A 209 9.97 20.77 -11.76
C GLU A 209 8.63 21.35 -12.26
N PRO A 210 7.64 21.54 -11.38
CA PRO A 210 6.35 22.14 -11.76
C PRO A 210 6.46 23.59 -12.26
N THR A 211 6.06 23.83 -13.51
CA THR A 211 6.11 25.17 -14.14
C THR A 211 4.74 25.58 -14.68
N ARG A 212 4.66 26.81 -15.21
CA ARG A 212 3.46 27.28 -15.95
C ARG A 212 3.26 26.50 -17.25
N ASP A 213 4.34 26.13 -17.94
CA ASP A 213 4.28 25.54 -19.28
C ASP A 213 3.93 24.04 -19.27
N ASN A 214 4.38 23.31 -18.25
CA ASN A 214 4.06 21.88 -18.13
C ASN A 214 2.72 21.62 -17.40
N GLU A 215 2.16 22.66 -16.79
CA GLU A 215 0.87 22.65 -16.08
C GLU A 215 0.74 21.51 -15.05
N CYS A 216 1.86 20.99 -14.55
CA CYS A 216 1.86 19.94 -13.56
C CYS A 216 1.84 20.52 -12.14
N LYS A 217 1.35 19.72 -11.19
CA LYS A 217 1.40 20.04 -9.76
C LYS A 217 1.96 18.90 -8.95
N LEU A 218 2.76 19.27 -7.96
CA LEU A 218 3.24 18.35 -6.94
C LEU A 218 2.46 18.59 -5.65
N VAL A 219 1.91 17.53 -5.09
CA VAL A 219 1.33 17.55 -3.75
C VAL A 219 2.11 16.56 -2.91
N LEU A 220 2.51 16.98 -1.72
CA LEU A 220 3.05 16.07 -0.72
C LEU A 220 2.24 16.16 0.57
N THR A 221 2.10 15.03 1.25
CA THR A 221 1.59 15.00 2.62
C THR A 221 2.72 14.58 3.56
N THR A 222 2.83 15.22 4.72
CA THR A 222 3.89 14.90 5.68
C THR A 222 3.47 15.18 7.12
N ARG A 223 4.04 14.47 8.10
CA ARG A 223 3.85 14.82 9.52
C ARG A 223 4.75 15.98 9.94
N LEU A 224 5.80 16.26 9.18
CA LEU A 224 6.85 17.22 9.50
C LEU A 224 6.68 18.49 8.67
N SER A 225 6.31 19.60 9.29
CA SER A 225 6.13 20.88 8.58
C SER A 225 7.36 21.31 7.79
N ASP A 226 8.54 20.92 8.27
CA ASP A 226 9.82 21.35 7.72
C ASP A 226 10.11 20.67 6.38
N VAL A 227 9.59 19.46 6.15
CA VAL A 227 9.65 18.81 4.83
C VAL A 227 8.95 19.67 3.78
N CYS A 228 7.80 20.27 4.11
CA CYS A 228 7.13 21.17 3.18
C CYS A 228 7.95 22.43 2.88
N VAL A 229 8.68 22.96 3.87
CA VAL A 229 9.55 24.14 3.67
C VAL A 229 10.70 23.80 2.75
N ARG A 230 11.40 22.70 3.06
CA ARG A 230 12.55 22.22 2.31
C ARG A 230 12.22 21.88 0.86
N MET A 231 11.05 21.29 0.63
CA MET A 231 10.53 21.02 -0.73
C MET A 231 9.95 22.25 -1.44
N GLY A 232 10.03 23.46 -0.85
CA GLY A 232 9.53 24.69 -1.46
C GLY A 232 8.02 24.73 -1.67
N CYS A 233 7.24 24.07 -0.81
CA CYS A 233 5.80 23.93 -0.98
C CYS A 233 5.00 25.06 -0.32
N LYS A 234 3.86 25.43 -0.92
CA LYS A 234 2.81 26.18 -0.21
C LYS A 234 2.24 25.29 0.90
N LYS A 235 2.51 25.66 2.15
CA LYS A 235 2.16 24.86 3.32
C LYS A 235 0.69 25.01 3.68
N ILE A 236 0.01 23.89 3.91
CA ILE A 236 -1.35 23.84 4.42
C ILE A 236 -1.37 22.95 5.65
N LYS A 237 -1.67 23.53 6.81
CA LYS A 237 -1.85 22.78 8.05
C LYS A 237 -3.27 22.25 8.13
N VAL A 238 -3.42 20.93 8.25
CA VAL A 238 -4.71 20.30 8.56
C VAL A 238 -5.11 20.70 9.97
N GLN A 239 -6.22 21.44 10.08
CA GLN A 239 -6.77 21.87 11.36
C GLN A 239 -7.45 20.71 12.09
N LEU A 240 -7.32 20.70 13.42
CA LEU A 240 -7.98 19.74 14.31
C LEU A 240 -9.48 20.02 14.39
N LEU A 241 -10.30 18.98 14.60
CA LEU A 241 -11.76 19.12 14.75
C LEU A 241 -12.10 20.15 15.82
N SER A 242 -13.14 20.97 15.69
CA SER A 242 -13.60 21.84 16.78
C SER A 242 -14.01 21.05 18.03
N GLU A 243 -14.15 21.73 19.17
CA GLU A 243 -14.66 21.09 20.39
C GLU A 243 -16.05 20.51 20.19
N LYS A 244 -16.91 21.22 19.46
CA LYS A 244 -18.26 20.76 19.11
C LYS A 244 -18.23 19.50 18.24
N GLU A 245 -17.39 19.47 17.21
CA GLU A 245 -17.23 18.29 16.35
C GLU A 245 -16.64 17.11 17.13
N THR A 246 -15.65 17.38 17.99
CA THR A 246 -15.03 16.39 18.86
C THR A 246 -16.06 15.74 19.78
N TRP A 247 -16.88 16.57 20.43
CA TRP A 247 -17.97 16.12 21.29
C TRP A 247 -18.99 15.27 20.54
N ASN A 248 -19.46 15.77 19.40
CA ASN A 248 -20.45 15.08 18.58
C ASN A 248 -19.95 13.72 18.08
N LEU A 249 -18.69 13.67 17.61
CA LEU A 249 -18.07 12.42 17.17
C LEU A 249 -17.86 11.45 18.34
N PHE A 250 -17.44 11.94 19.51
CA PHE A 250 -17.28 11.10 20.70
C PHE A 250 -18.61 10.45 21.09
N LEU A 251 -19.68 11.26 21.21
CA LEU A 251 -21.02 10.80 21.54
C LEU A 251 -21.57 9.78 20.53
N GLU A 252 -21.34 10.01 19.23
CA GLU A 252 -21.74 9.09 18.18
C GLU A 252 -21.07 7.72 18.33
N LYS A 253 -19.80 7.68 18.72
CA LYS A 253 -19.03 6.43 18.81
C LYS A 253 -19.21 5.68 20.13
N VAL A 254 -19.37 6.38 21.25
CA VAL A 254 -19.66 5.76 22.55
C VAL A 254 -21.11 5.25 22.61
N GLY A 255 -22.05 5.99 22.01
CA GLY A 255 -23.50 5.74 22.10
C GLY A 255 -24.17 6.83 22.92
N ARG A 256 -25.01 7.65 22.28
CA ARG A 256 -25.64 8.83 22.89
C ARG A 256 -26.46 8.50 24.13
N ASP A 257 -27.16 7.36 24.10
CA ASP A 257 -28.09 6.95 25.16
C ASP A 257 -27.37 6.50 26.45
N LEU A 258 -26.04 6.35 26.42
CA LEU A 258 -25.24 5.95 27.57
C LEU A 258 -24.78 7.12 28.43
N VAL A 259 -24.91 8.36 27.94
CA VAL A 259 -24.40 9.55 28.64
C VAL A 259 -25.54 10.19 29.42
N SER A 260 -25.62 9.86 30.72
CA SER A 260 -26.51 10.56 31.65
C SER A 260 -25.98 11.97 31.95
N PRO A 261 -26.84 12.92 32.35
CA PRO A 261 -26.42 14.28 32.72
C PRO A 261 -25.31 14.30 33.78
N ASP A 262 -25.32 13.31 34.69
CA ASP A 262 -24.38 13.21 35.82
C ASP A 262 -22.95 12.85 35.39
N ILE A 263 -22.77 12.16 34.25
CA ILE A 263 -21.43 11.83 33.72
C ILE A 263 -21.04 12.70 32.53
N GLU A 264 -21.96 13.48 31.96
CA GLU A 264 -21.71 14.29 30.76
C GLU A 264 -20.45 15.16 30.90
N THR A 265 -20.23 15.73 32.09
CA THR A 265 -19.04 16.54 32.39
C THR A 265 -17.75 15.73 32.28
N ILE A 266 -17.72 14.51 32.82
CA ILE A 266 -16.58 13.59 32.76
C ILE A 266 -16.35 13.14 31.30
N VAL A 267 -17.42 12.79 30.58
CA VAL A 267 -17.34 12.38 29.17
C VAL A 267 -16.81 13.53 28.31
N LYS A 268 -17.26 14.78 28.55
CA LYS A 268 -16.73 15.98 27.89
C LYS A 268 -15.24 16.14 28.14
N ASP A 269 -14.80 15.95 29.37
CA ASP A 269 -13.38 16.07 29.72
C ASP A 269 -12.53 14.97 29.09
N ILE A 270 -13.02 13.73 28.98
CA ILE A 270 -12.36 12.66 28.23
C ILE A 270 -12.30 13.00 26.74
N ALA A 271 -13.38 13.53 26.16
CA ALA A 271 -13.39 13.96 24.77
C ALA A 271 -12.34 15.06 24.50
N LYS A 272 -12.17 16.02 25.43
CA LYS A 272 -11.07 17.02 25.36
C LYS A 272 -9.69 16.35 25.43
N LYS A 273 -9.54 15.32 26.26
CA LYS A 273 -8.28 14.55 26.36
C LYS A 273 -7.92 13.79 25.09
N CYS A 274 -8.84 13.61 24.15
CA CYS A 274 -8.55 13.04 22.83
C CYS A 274 -7.78 13.98 21.88
N GLY A 275 -7.47 15.21 22.32
CA GLY A 275 -6.63 16.15 21.56
C GLY A 275 -7.26 16.61 20.24
N ARG A 276 -8.59 16.52 20.09
CA ARG A 276 -9.33 16.92 18.89
C ARG A 276 -8.93 16.13 17.63
N LEU A 277 -8.39 14.91 17.81
CA LEU A 277 -7.91 14.03 16.76
C LEU A 277 -8.93 12.91 16.46
N PRO A 278 -9.42 12.76 15.22
CA PRO A 278 -10.44 11.77 14.89
C PRO A 278 -10.08 10.33 15.32
N LEU A 279 -8.83 9.90 15.11
CA LEU A 279 -8.41 8.54 15.48
C LEU A 279 -8.44 8.32 16.99
N ALA A 280 -7.92 9.26 17.80
CA ALA A 280 -7.95 9.18 19.25
C ALA A 280 -9.38 9.23 19.80
N ILE A 281 -10.22 10.13 19.26
CA ILE A 281 -11.64 10.26 19.62
C ILE A 281 -12.35 8.93 19.38
N ILE A 282 -12.23 8.37 18.17
CA ILE A 282 -12.96 7.14 17.81
C ILE A 282 -12.46 5.95 18.63
N THR A 283 -11.16 5.79 18.82
CA THR A 283 -10.60 4.66 19.57
C THR A 283 -10.98 4.72 21.05
N ILE A 284 -10.82 5.88 21.72
CA ILE A 284 -11.16 6.06 23.14
C ILE A 284 -12.68 5.93 23.36
N ALA A 285 -13.49 6.59 22.53
CA ALA A 285 -14.95 6.50 22.66
C ALA A 285 -15.46 5.06 22.51
N ARG A 286 -14.86 4.27 21.60
CA ARG A 286 -15.24 2.87 21.40
C ARG A 286 -14.71 1.94 22.48
N SER A 287 -13.57 2.23 23.13
CA SER A 287 -13.14 1.46 24.30
C SER A 287 -14.03 1.70 25.52
N MET A 288 -14.65 2.88 25.61
CA MET A 288 -15.62 3.21 26.67
C MET A 288 -17.07 2.83 26.33
N LYS A 289 -17.32 2.23 25.15
CA LYS A 289 -18.67 1.88 24.72
C LYS A 289 -19.26 0.80 25.62
N GLY A 290 -20.44 1.07 26.17
CA GLY A 290 -21.17 0.17 27.08
C GLY A 290 -20.75 0.29 28.54
N VAL A 291 -19.81 1.17 28.90
CA VAL A 291 -19.46 1.45 30.29
C VAL A 291 -20.56 2.29 30.92
N VAL A 292 -21.21 1.75 31.96
CA VAL A 292 -22.32 2.40 32.69
C VAL A 292 -21.90 2.92 34.06
N ASP A 293 -20.84 2.35 34.67
CA ASP A 293 -20.40 2.76 36.00
C ASP A 293 -19.67 4.12 35.95
N HIS A 294 -20.16 5.08 36.73
CA HIS A 294 -19.60 6.41 36.87
C HIS A 294 -18.17 6.39 37.44
N CYS A 295 -17.84 5.40 38.28
CA CYS A 295 -16.50 5.21 38.83
C CYS A 295 -15.49 4.87 37.73
N GLU A 296 -15.87 3.98 36.81
CA GLU A 296 -15.03 3.62 35.66
C GLU A 296 -14.75 4.82 34.76
N TRP A 297 -15.76 5.67 34.53
CA TRP A 297 -15.59 6.93 33.78
C TRP A 297 -14.61 7.90 34.46
N ARG A 298 -14.70 8.06 35.78
CA ARG A 298 -13.75 8.90 36.53
C ARG A 298 -12.33 8.33 36.50
N ASN A 299 -12.19 7.02 36.67
CA ASN A 299 -10.90 6.35 36.61
C ASN A 299 -10.25 6.52 35.22
N ALA A 300 -11.02 6.30 34.15
CA ALA A 300 -10.57 6.50 32.77
C ALA A 300 -10.04 7.93 32.52
N LEU A 301 -10.73 8.95 33.03
CA LEU A 301 -10.28 10.33 32.94
C LEU A 301 -8.94 10.55 33.66
N GLU A 302 -8.78 9.96 34.84
CA GLU A 302 -7.54 10.10 35.61
C GLU A 302 -6.36 9.38 34.94
N GLU A 303 -6.56 8.17 34.42
CA GLU A 303 -5.55 7.46 33.63
C GLU A 303 -5.08 8.27 32.41
N LEU A 304 -6.00 8.94 31.70
CA LEU A 304 -5.68 9.83 30.59
C LEU A 304 -4.93 11.09 31.04
N ARG A 305 -5.22 11.62 32.24
CA ARG A 305 -4.50 12.78 32.79
C ARG A 305 -3.07 12.42 33.16
N VAL A 306 -2.89 11.33 33.90
CA VAL A 306 -1.57 10.85 34.34
C VAL A 306 -0.69 10.50 33.14
N SER A 307 -1.24 9.76 32.17
CA SER A 307 -0.46 9.28 31.02
C SER A 307 -0.02 10.37 30.03
N THR A 308 -0.72 11.51 29.98
CA THR A 308 -0.41 12.60 29.02
C THR A 308 0.37 13.77 29.63
N SER A 309 0.62 13.74 30.94
CA SER A 309 1.29 14.83 31.67
C SER A 309 2.79 14.89 31.35
N GLY A 310 3.30 16.08 31.01
CA GLY A 310 4.74 16.32 30.80
C GLY A 310 5.35 15.75 29.51
N ILE A 311 4.53 15.23 28.59
CA ILE A 311 5.00 14.61 27.34
C ILE A 311 4.80 15.58 26.16
N ASN A 312 5.67 15.49 25.14
CA ASN A 312 5.51 16.22 23.89
C ASN A 312 4.24 15.79 23.11
N ASP A 313 3.88 16.55 22.07
CA ASP A 313 2.60 16.36 21.38
C ASP A 313 2.45 14.99 20.71
N MET A 314 3.53 14.41 20.16
CA MET A 314 3.46 13.06 19.59
C MET A 314 3.35 11.98 20.66
N GLY A 315 4.05 12.11 21.78
CA GLY A 315 3.92 11.19 22.90
C GLY A 315 2.53 11.23 23.54
N LYS A 316 1.87 12.39 23.58
CA LYS A 316 0.45 12.48 23.97
C LYS A 316 -0.45 11.65 23.05
N VAL A 317 -0.25 11.71 21.72
CA VAL A 317 -1.01 10.89 20.77
C VAL A 317 -0.82 9.40 21.04
N TYR A 318 0.42 8.97 21.32
CA TYR A 318 0.69 7.56 21.63
C TYR A 318 0.01 7.11 22.92
N GLU A 319 0.09 7.89 24.00
CA GLU A 319 -0.56 7.53 25.27
C GLU A 319 -2.10 7.58 25.15
N GLN A 320 -2.67 8.50 24.37
CA GLN A 320 -4.10 8.50 24.02
C GLN A 320 -4.53 7.22 23.30
N LEU A 321 -3.77 6.75 22.31
CA LEU A 321 -4.10 5.53 21.57
C LEU A 321 -3.87 4.26 22.41
N LYS A 322 -2.85 4.28 23.28
CA LYS A 322 -2.53 3.20 24.21
C LYS A 322 -3.63 2.98 25.25
N PHE A 323 -4.39 4.02 25.60
CA PHE A 323 -5.59 3.90 26.45
C PHE A 323 -6.55 2.82 25.94
N SER A 324 -6.86 2.81 24.64
CA SER A 324 -7.76 1.80 24.07
C SER A 324 -7.15 0.40 24.03
N TYR A 325 -5.82 0.29 23.98
CA TYR A 325 -5.11 -0.99 24.07
C TYR A 325 -5.18 -1.59 25.48
N ILE A 326 -4.94 -0.79 26.52
CA ILE A 326 -4.94 -1.30 27.91
C ILE A 326 -6.35 -1.76 28.34
N HIS A 327 -7.40 -1.13 27.80
CA HIS A 327 -8.80 -1.47 28.04
C HIS A 327 -9.31 -2.67 27.21
N LEU A 328 -8.45 -3.34 26.43
CA LEU A 328 -8.81 -4.62 25.82
C LEU A 328 -8.88 -5.71 26.89
N GLN A 329 -10.10 -6.14 27.22
CA GLN A 329 -10.43 -7.10 28.29
C GLN A 329 -9.81 -8.50 28.13
N ASP A 330 -9.46 -8.93 26.90
CA ASP A 330 -8.86 -10.25 26.63
C ASP A 330 -7.37 -10.09 26.28
N GLU A 331 -6.48 -10.69 27.07
CA GLU A 331 -5.04 -10.65 26.85
C GLU A 331 -4.65 -11.17 25.45
N ARG A 332 -5.40 -12.15 24.91
CA ARG A 332 -5.16 -12.64 23.55
C ARG A 332 -5.47 -11.59 22.50
N LEU A 333 -6.41 -10.67 22.74
CA LEU A 333 -6.66 -9.53 21.83
C LEU A 333 -5.48 -8.56 21.84
N ARG A 334 -4.92 -8.28 23.02
CA ARG A 334 -3.71 -7.46 23.16
C ARG A 334 -2.56 -8.10 22.40
N HIS A 335 -2.30 -9.40 22.62
CA HIS A 335 -1.28 -10.13 21.88
C HIS A 335 -1.54 -10.20 20.37
N CYS A 336 -2.79 -10.33 19.95
CA CYS A 336 -3.18 -10.28 18.54
C CYS A 336 -2.82 -8.92 17.91
N LEU A 337 -3.11 -7.81 18.60
CA LEU A 337 -2.72 -6.48 18.14
C LEU A 337 -1.20 -6.35 18.07
N LEU A 338 -0.46 -6.76 19.11
CA LEU A 338 1.01 -6.76 19.09
C LEU A 338 1.55 -7.55 17.89
N TYR A 339 0.98 -8.72 17.61
CA TYR A 339 1.38 -9.57 16.49
C TYR A 339 1.20 -8.87 15.13
N CYS A 340 0.14 -8.07 14.96
CA CYS A 340 -0.09 -7.33 13.73
C CYS A 340 1.02 -6.30 13.43
N ALA A 341 1.71 -5.77 14.46
CA ALA A 341 2.81 -4.84 14.28
C ALA A 341 4.08 -5.49 13.69
N LEU A 342 4.17 -6.83 13.65
CA LEU A 342 5.25 -7.54 12.96
C LEU A 342 5.25 -7.29 11.44
N TYR A 343 4.10 -6.93 10.86
CA TYR A 343 4.02 -6.58 9.45
C TYR A 343 4.57 -5.17 9.21
N ARG A 344 4.98 -4.88 7.97
CA ARG A 344 5.44 -3.54 7.57
C ARG A 344 4.32 -2.51 7.66
N GLU A 345 4.71 -1.25 7.66
CA GLU A 345 3.77 -0.12 7.59
C GLU A 345 2.88 -0.21 6.35
N ASP A 346 1.63 0.25 6.49
CA ASP A 346 0.58 0.23 5.48
C ASP A 346 0.18 -1.13 4.87
N PHE A 347 0.72 -2.25 5.37
CA PHE A 347 0.52 -3.57 4.77
C PHE A 347 -0.93 -4.05 4.87
N LEU A 348 -1.46 -4.57 3.76
CA LEU A 348 -2.72 -5.31 3.75
C LEU A 348 -2.43 -6.75 4.13
N ILE A 349 -2.93 -7.18 5.29
CA ILE A 349 -2.73 -8.54 5.79
C ILE A 349 -3.96 -9.36 5.44
N ARG A 350 -3.77 -10.51 4.77
CA ARG A 350 -4.88 -11.46 4.55
C ARG A 350 -5.38 -11.96 5.88
N ARG A 351 -6.69 -11.87 6.10
CA ARG A 351 -7.28 -12.26 7.39
C ARG A 351 -6.99 -13.71 7.75
N LYS A 352 -7.17 -14.61 6.78
CA LYS A 352 -6.91 -16.05 6.95
C LYS A 352 -5.45 -16.31 7.35
N GLU A 353 -4.52 -15.67 6.66
CA GLU A 353 -3.09 -15.79 6.95
C GLU A 353 -2.73 -15.28 8.34
N LEU A 354 -3.28 -14.12 8.74
CA LEU A 354 -3.08 -13.60 10.08
C LEU A 354 -3.59 -14.57 11.14
N ILE A 355 -4.77 -15.16 10.94
CA ILE A 355 -5.32 -16.15 11.87
C ILE A 355 -4.42 -17.39 11.93
N GLU A 356 -3.93 -17.89 10.80
CA GLU A 356 -2.97 -18.99 10.77
C GLU A 356 -1.70 -18.65 11.56
N HIS A 357 -1.19 -17.44 11.41
CA HIS A 357 -0.04 -16.94 12.17
C HIS A 357 -0.34 -16.75 13.66
N LEU A 358 -1.55 -16.37 14.06
CA LEU A 358 -1.93 -16.25 15.47
C LEU A 358 -2.04 -17.61 16.15
N ILE A 359 -2.61 -18.59 15.46
CA ILE A 359 -2.66 -19.97 15.94
C ILE A 359 -1.25 -20.55 16.02
N ALA A 360 -0.47 -20.30 14.98
CA ALA A 360 0.94 -20.64 14.97
C ALA A 360 1.67 -19.96 16.14
N GLY A 361 1.51 -18.67 16.37
CA GLY A 361 2.18 -17.94 17.44
C GLY A 361 1.75 -18.34 18.86
N GLY A 362 0.84 -19.30 19.03
CA GLY A 362 0.28 -19.69 20.34
C GLY A 362 -0.65 -18.64 20.93
N VAL A 363 -1.05 -17.62 20.16
CA VAL A 363 -2.03 -16.62 20.60
C VAL A 363 -3.43 -17.22 20.65
N ILE A 364 -3.71 -18.15 19.74
CA ILE A 364 -4.92 -18.95 19.69
C ILE A 364 -4.52 -20.41 19.90
N GLU A 365 -4.87 -20.96 21.06
CA GLU A 365 -4.57 -22.34 21.44
C GLU A 365 -5.67 -22.92 22.34
N GLY A 366 -5.66 -24.23 22.55
CA GLY A 366 -6.60 -24.92 23.45
C GLY A 366 -8.03 -25.05 22.90
N MET A 367 -8.21 -24.98 21.58
CA MET A 367 -9.52 -25.15 20.94
C MET A 367 -9.76 -26.62 20.54
N LYS A 368 -11.03 -27.02 20.47
CA LYS A 368 -11.44 -28.40 20.16
C LYS A 368 -10.96 -28.92 18.79
N ASN A 369 -10.83 -28.03 17.80
CA ASN A 369 -10.41 -28.37 16.45
C ASN A 369 -9.99 -27.11 15.68
N ARG A 370 -9.42 -27.31 14.48
CA ARG A 370 -8.93 -26.23 13.61
C ARG A 370 -10.00 -25.21 13.23
N CYS A 371 -11.23 -25.65 12.97
CA CYS A 371 -12.32 -24.74 12.64
C CYS A 371 -12.63 -23.78 13.80
N ALA A 372 -12.68 -24.29 15.03
CA ALA A 372 -12.89 -23.47 16.22
C ALA A 372 -11.75 -22.47 16.47
N GLU A 373 -10.50 -22.83 16.15
CA GLU A 373 -9.37 -21.88 16.17
C GLU A 373 -9.56 -20.74 15.17
N PHE A 374 -10.00 -21.07 13.95
CA PHE A 374 -10.30 -20.06 12.93
C PHE A 374 -11.46 -19.16 13.35
N ASP A 375 -12.56 -19.73 13.83
CA ASP A 375 -13.73 -18.96 14.31
C ASP A 375 -13.33 -18.01 15.45
N LYS A 376 -12.52 -18.49 16.40
CA LYS A 376 -11.97 -17.66 17.48
C LYS A 376 -11.11 -16.53 16.92
N GLY A 377 -10.23 -16.81 15.96
CA GLY A 377 -9.42 -15.79 15.29
C GLY A 377 -10.26 -14.76 14.55
N HIS A 378 -11.30 -15.19 13.84
CA HIS A 378 -12.27 -14.30 13.20
C HIS A 378 -12.99 -13.41 14.22
N ALA A 379 -13.47 -13.97 15.33
CA ALA A 379 -14.11 -13.18 16.38
C ALA A 379 -13.14 -12.16 17.01
N MET A 380 -11.88 -12.54 17.21
CA MET A 380 -10.85 -11.65 17.76
C MET A 380 -10.57 -10.45 16.85
N LEU A 381 -10.38 -10.70 15.54
CA LEU A 381 -10.15 -9.63 14.58
C LEU A 381 -11.38 -8.71 14.43
N ASN A 382 -12.61 -9.25 14.49
CA ASN A 382 -13.82 -8.43 14.54
C ASN A 382 -13.85 -7.50 15.76
N LYS A 383 -13.41 -7.98 16.94
CA LYS A 383 -13.34 -7.13 18.15
C LYS A 383 -12.32 -6.00 17.99
N LEU A 384 -11.15 -6.27 17.40
CA LEU A 384 -10.15 -5.23 17.14
C LEU A 384 -10.60 -4.21 16.08
N GLU A 385 -11.33 -4.65 15.06
CA GLU A 385 -11.98 -3.77 14.06
C GLU A 385 -13.07 -2.91 14.70
N ASN A 386 -13.90 -3.51 15.54
CA ASN A 386 -14.91 -2.79 16.30
C ASN A 386 -14.28 -1.78 17.24
N ALA A 387 -13.11 -2.06 17.83
CA ALA A 387 -12.35 -1.09 18.62
C ALA A 387 -11.62 -0.03 17.78
N CYS A 388 -11.69 -0.06 16.45
CA CYS A 388 -10.93 0.80 15.53
C CYS A 388 -9.41 0.69 15.66
N LEU A 389 -8.90 -0.40 16.21
CA LEU A 389 -7.47 -0.69 16.29
C LEU A 389 -6.96 -1.39 15.01
N LEU A 390 -7.87 -2.02 14.27
CA LEU A 390 -7.66 -2.53 12.91
C LEU A 390 -8.74 -2.00 11.96
N LYS A 391 -8.41 -1.91 10.67
CA LYS A 391 -9.34 -1.56 9.60
C LYS A 391 -9.59 -2.77 8.71
N SER A 392 -10.86 -3.10 8.49
CA SER A 392 -11.27 -4.09 7.49
C SER A 392 -11.16 -3.52 6.08
N VAL A 393 -10.64 -4.32 5.16
CA VAL A 393 -10.57 -4.03 3.73
C VAL A 393 -11.12 -5.23 2.99
N ALA A 394 -12.24 -5.05 2.29
CA ALA A 394 -12.86 -6.09 1.47
C ALA A 394 -12.49 -5.86 0.00
N ASP A 395 -12.26 -6.95 -0.72
CA ASP A 395 -12.21 -6.94 -2.18
C ASP A 395 -13.63 -6.77 -2.76
N HIS A 396 -13.74 -6.32 -4.01
CA HIS A 396 -14.99 -6.04 -4.73
C HIS A 396 -15.94 -7.25 -4.78
N ASN A 397 -15.39 -8.47 -4.73
CA ASN A 397 -16.16 -9.72 -4.75
C ASN A 397 -16.45 -10.29 -3.35
N ASN A 398 -15.98 -9.66 -2.27
CA ASN A 398 -16.15 -10.07 -0.88
C ASN A 398 -15.61 -11.48 -0.51
N ASP A 399 -14.98 -12.19 -1.47
CA ASP A 399 -14.39 -13.52 -1.29
C ASP A 399 -13.14 -13.51 -0.40
N MET A 400 -12.42 -12.37 -0.35
CA MET A 400 -11.17 -12.23 0.40
C MET A 400 -11.23 -11.00 1.32
N LYS A 401 -11.22 -11.27 2.64
CA LYS A 401 -11.16 -10.23 3.68
C LYS A 401 -9.72 -9.97 4.09
N TRP A 402 -9.37 -8.70 4.15
CA TRP A 402 -8.07 -8.19 4.56
C TRP A 402 -8.22 -7.30 5.79
N VAL A 403 -7.15 -7.20 6.56
CA VAL A 403 -7.05 -6.26 7.68
C VAL A 403 -5.82 -5.39 7.50
N LYS A 404 -5.93 -4.14 7.93
CA LYS A 404 -4.86 -3.15 7.90
C LYS A 404 -4.74 -2.49 9.27
N MET A 405 -3.52 -2.40 9.78
CA MET A 405 -3.21 -1.60 10.96
C MET A 405 -2.88 -0.18 10.54
N HIS A 406 -3.48 0.82 11.20
CA HIS A 406 -3.15 2.22 10.96
C HIS A 406 -1.76 2.54 11.51
N ASP A 407 -0.98 3.36 10.83
CA ASP A 407 0.43 3.64 11.16
C ASP A 407 0.63 4.16 12.58
N LEU A 408 -0.18 5.12 13.05
CA LEU A 408 -0.15 5.58 14.45
C LEU A 408 -0.44 4.47 15.47
N ILE A 409 -1.30 3.50 15.14
CA ILE A 409 -1.56 2.32 16.01
C ILE A 409 -0.36 1.39 15.98
N ARG A 410 0.25 1.19 14.81
CA ARG A 410 1.47 0.39 14.65
C ARG A 410 2.64 1.01 15.41
N ASP A 411 2.86 2.30 15.27
CA ASP A 411 3.91 3.06 15.97
C ASP A 411 3.73 2.95 17.50
N MET A 412 2.49 3.14 17.99
CA MET A 412 2.15 2.92 19.40
C MET A 412 2.44 1.48 19.85
N THR A 413 2.06 0.49 19.03
CA THR A 413 2.28 -0.93 19.32
C THR A 413 3.76 -1.28 19.40
N LEU A 414 4.58 -0.75 18.48
CA LEU A 414 6.03 -0.93 18.49
C LEU A 414 6.68 -0.28 19.72
N GLN A 415 6.20 0.89 20.14
CA GLN A 415 6.67 1.53 21.38
C GLN A 415 6.31 0.72 22.64
N ILE A 416 5.16 0.04 22.66
CA ILE A 416 4.83 -0.87 23.77
C ILE A 416 5.84 -2.01 23.82
N THR A 417 6.17 -2.60 22.67
CA THR A 417 7.10 -3.72 22.59
C THR A 417 8.55 -3.32 22.86
N SER A 418 8.95 -2.07 22.60
CA SER A 418 10.33 -1.62 22.78
C SER A 418 10.72 -1.36 24.24
N ARG A 419 9.76 -1.10 25.14
CA ARG A 419 10.02 -0.90 26.58
C ARG A 419 10.52 -2.16 27.30
N SER A 420 10.31 -3.33 26.70
CA SER A 420 10.89 -4.61 27.10
C SER A 420 11.02 -5.44 25.81
N PRO A 421 12.11 -5.27 25.04
CA PRO A 421 12.21 -5.67 23.63
C PRO A 421 12.07 -7.18 23.44
N LYS A 422 10.83 -7.63 23.37
CA LYS A 422 10.47 -9.00 22.96
C LYS A 422 10.41 -9.12 21.44
N PHE A 423 10.43 -8.00 20.73
CA PHE A 423 10.13 -7.91 19.30
C PHE A 423 11.29 -7.19 18.59
N LEU A 424 11.79 -7.81 17.52
CA LEU A 424 12.66 -7.17 16.54
C LEU A 424 11.89 -7.06 15.23
N VAL A 425 11.51 -5.85 14.84
CA VAL A 425 10.67 -5.61 13.65
C VAL A 425 11.42 -4.70 12.68
N GLU A 426 12.02 -5.33 11.67
CA GLU A 426 12.67 -4.65 10.53
C GLU A 426 12.01 -5.09 9.22
N ALA A 427 10.68 -5.23 9.25
CA ALA A 427 9.89 -5.61 8.09
C ALA A 427 9.80 -4.46 7.07
N GLY A 428 10.22 -4.69 5.83
CA GLY A 428 10.09 -3.70 4.77
C GLY A 428 11.00 -2.49 4.87
N VAL A 429 12.10 -2.58 5.64
CA VAL A 429 13.06 -1.47 5.82
C VAL A 429 14.20 -1.49 4.81
N ASN A 430 14.17 -2.45 3.87
CA ASN A 430 15.11 -2.63 2.77
C ASN A 430 16.50 -3.13 3.20
N LEU A 431 16.54 -4.04 4.16
CA LEU A 431 17.77 -4.73 4.51
C LEU A 431 18.32 -5.51 3.32
N ARG A 432 19.61 -5.34 3.02
CA ARG A 432 20.39 -6.20 2.12
C ARG A 432 21.22 -7.21 2.90
N ASP A 433 21.78 -6.76 4.00
CA ASP A 433 22.50 -7.58 4.96
C ASP A 433 21.56 -8.07 6.07
N PHE A 434 21.83 -9.26 6.59
CA PHE A 434 21.11 -9.77 7.74
C PHE A 434 21.48 -8.98 9.01
N PRO A 435 20.54 -8.76 9.95
CA PRO A 435 20.83 -8.03 11.19
C PRO A 435 22.00 -8.62 11.98
N ASN A 436 22.95 -7.76 12.37
CA ASN A 436 24.10 -8.12 13.21
C ASN A 436 23.67 -8.74 14.54
N ILE A 437 24.53 -9.58 15.11
CA ILE A 437 24.30 -10.31 16.36
C ILE A 437 23.88 -9.41 17.54
N GLU A 438 24.33 -8.15 17.56
CA GLU A 438 24.00 -7.15 18.59
C GLU A 438 22.50 -6.85 18.66
N LYS A 439 21.77 -6.98 17.55
CA LYS A 439 20.31 -6.80 17.51
C LYS A 439 19.54 -8.02 18.03
N TRP A 440 20.20 -9.15 18.26
CA TRP A 440 19.58 -10.40 18.68
C TRP A 440 19.61 -10.58 20.21
N GLU A 441 18.82 -9.77 20.90
CA GLU A 441 18.74 -9.83 22.37
C GLU A 441 18.19 -11.19 22.86
N LYS A 442 18.65 -11.63 24.04
CA LYS A 442 18.31 -12.95 24.61
C LYS A 442 16.81 -13.13 24.94
N ASN A 443 16.10 -12.02 25.16
CA ASN A 443 14.68 -11.95 25.51
C ASN A 443 13.75 -11.87 24.29
N LEU A 444 14.28 -11.86 23.06
CA LEU A 444 13.46 -11.81 21.84
C LEU A 444 12.51 -13.02 21.77
N GLU A 445 11.23 -12.72 21.56
CA GLU A 445 10.16 -13.69 21.35
C GLU A 445 9.70 -13.71 19.90
N LYS A 446 9.75 -12.58 19.19
CA LYS A 446 9.25 -12.45 17.82
C LYS A 446 10.18 -11.60 16.98
N VAL A 447 10.52 -12.08 15.79
CA VAL A 447 11.36 -11.38 14.83
C VAL A 447 10.64 -11.31 13.49
N SER A 448 10.63 -10.13 12.88
CA SER A 448 10.09 -9.94 11.53
C SER A 448 11.08 -9.19 10.66
N LEU A 449 11.61 -9.89 9.66
CA LEU A 449 12.51 -9.39 8.63
C LEU A 449 11.89 -9.59 7.23
N MET A 450 10.57 -9.72 7.17
CA MET A 450 9.83 -9.92 5.93
C MET A 450 9.91 -8.71 5.00
N HIS A 451 9.73 -8.94 3.69
CA HIS A 451 9.75 -7.91 2.64
C HIS A 451 11.06 -7.09 2.59
N ASN A 452 12.20 -7.75 2.73
CA ASN A 452 13.52 -7.15 2.52
C ASN A 452 14.23 -7.77 1.31
N TYR A 453 15.47 -7.38 1.07
CA TYR A 453 16.35 -7.85 0.01
C TYR A 453 17.54 -8.63 0.58
N ILE A 454 17.31 -9.34 1.68
CA ILE A 454 18.35 -10.06 2.41
C ILE A 454 18.95 -11.13 1.49
N LEU A 455 20.27 -11.08 1.29
CA LEU A 455 20.97 -12.00 0.41
C LEU A 455 21.18 -13.37 1.06
N GLU A 456 21.74 -13.37 2.27
CA GLU A 456 22.05 -14.57 3.02
C GLU A 456 22.01 -14.33 4.53
N VAL A 457 21.88 -15.41 5.29
CA VAL A 457 22.12 -15.41 6.73
C VAL A 457 23.58 -15.81 6.95
N PRO A 458 24.40 -15.01 7.67
CA PRO A 458 25.80 -15.34 7.90
C PRO A 458 25.98 -16.71 8.58
N SER A 459 26.92 -17.51 8.08
CA SER A 459 27.16 -18.89 8.55
C SER A 459 27.63 -18.98 10.01
N ASN A 460 28.31 -17.94 10.49
CA ASN A 460 28.78 -17.81 11.87
C ASN A 460 27.74 -17.23 12.83
N LEU A 461 26.54 -16.86 12.35
CA LEU A 461 25.51 -16.26 13.19
C LEU A 461 24.77 -17.33 14.00
N SER A 462 24.85 -17.23 15.34
CA SER A 462 24.14 -18.13 16.26
C SER A 462 23.55 -17.35 17.43
N PRO A 463 22.36 -16.74 17.25
CA PRO A 463 21.75 -15.87 18.26
C PRO A 463 21.23 -16.65 19.46
N MET A 464 21.50 -16.16 20.66
CA MET A 464 21.10 -16.77 21.95
C MET A 464 19.64 -16.47 22.31
N CYS A 465 18.72 -16.65 21.35
CA CYS A 465 17.31 -16.30 21.50
C CYS A 465 16.47 -17.53 21.89
N HIS A 466 16.65 -18.01 23.12
CA HIS A 466 15.96 -19.22 23.62
C HIS A 466 14.42 -19.08 23.64
N ARG A 467 13.90 -17.85 23.69
CA ARG A 467 12.47 -17.54 23.77
C ARG A 467 11.81 -17.25 22.42
N LEU A 468 12.59 -17.28 21.33
CA LEU A 468 12.07 -16.93 20.00
C LEU A 468 11.03 -17.96 19.55
N SER A 469 9.79 -17.53 19.36
CA SER A 469 8.68 -18.37 18.89
C SER A 469 8.20 -18.03 17.48
N THR A 470 8.49 -16.82 17.00
CA THR A 470 8.06 -16.36 15.67
C THR A 470 9.22 -15.75 14.90
N LEU A 471 9.43 -16.20 13.65
CA LEU A 471 10.39 -15.64 12.71
C LEU A 471 9.74 -15.45 11.34
N LEU A 472 9.46 -14.21 10.96
CA LEU A 472 8.87 -13.88 9.65
C LEU A 472 9.98 -13.46 8.68
N LEU A 473 10.17 -14.26 7.62
CA LEU A 473 11.18 -14.04 6.56
C LEU A 473 10.56 -13.99 5.16
N SER A 474 9.23 -13.97 5.06
CA SER A 474 8.51 -13.99 3.79
C SER A 474 8.88 -12.80 2.90
N SER A 475 8.78 -13.01 1.59
CA SER A 475 9.06 -11.97 0.58
C SER A 475 10.51 -11.45 0.61
N ASN A 476 11.47 -12.29 1.01
CA ASN A 476 12.90 -12.11 0.74
C ASN A 476 13.29 -12.99 -0.46
N HIS A 477 13.15 -12.46 -1.68
CA HIS A 477 13.30 -13.25 -2.91
C HIS A 477 14.73 -13.73 -3.17
N THR A 478 15.71 -13.00 -2.66
CA THR A 478 17.15 -13.30 -2.76
C THR A 478 17.65 -14.30 -1.72
N LEU A 479 16.91 -14.46 -0.61
CA LEU A 479 17.34 -15.34 0.49
C LEU A 479 17.12 -16.81 0.11
N THR A 480 18.21 -17.51 -0.20
CA THR A 480 18.16 -18.92 -0.65
C THR A 480 18.49 -19.95 0.42
N LEU A 481 19.26 -19.57 1.45
CA LEU A 481 19.76 -20.49 2.47
C LEU A 481 19.76 -19.84 3.85
N ILE A 482 19.35 -20.60 4.87
CA ILE A 482 19.53 -20.25 6.28
C ILE A 482 20.38 -21.35 6.92
N PRO A 483 21.59 -21.06 7.41
CA PRO A 483 22.47 -22.02 8.05
C PRO A 483 21.83 -22.66 9.29
N ASN A 484 22.08 -23.95 9.53
CA ASN A 484 21.58 -24.64 10.73
C ASN A 484 22.14 -24.04 12.03
N SER A 485 23.33 -23.44 11.98
CA SER A 485 23.97 -22.72 13.10
C SER A 485 23.07 -21.62 13.68
N PHE A 486 22.22 -21.02 12.85
CA PHE A 486 21.29 -19.98 13.26
C PHE A 486 20.23 -20.47 14.26
N PHE A 487 19.82 -21.74 14.18
CA PHE A 487 18.75 -22.28 15.02
C PHE A 487 19.25 -22.97 16.31
N VAL A 488 20.57 -23.13 16.49
CA VAL A 488 21.16 -23.97 17.56
C VAL A 488 20.66 -23.59 18.96
N HIS A 489 20.48 -22.29 19.22
CA HIS A 489 20.08 -21.79 20.54
C HIS A 489 18.61 -21.36 20.61
N MET A 490 17.81 -21.67 19.59
CA MET A 490 16.38 -21.37 19.56
C MET A 490 15.59 -22.58 20.07
N HIS A 491 15.35 -22.64 21.38
CA HIS A 491 14.77 -23.83 22.03
C HIS A 491 13.23 -23.84 22.01
N ALA A 492 12.60 -22.69 21.81
CA ALA A 492 11.16 -22.60 21.60
C ALA A 492 10.77 -23.07 20.18
N VAL A 493 9.49 -23.36 19.98
CA VAL A 493 8.95 -23.71 18.66
C VAL A 493 9.03 -22.48 17.75
N VAL A 494 10.09 -22.38 16.95
CA VAL A 494 10.26 -21.29 15.98
C VAL A 494 9.40 -21.57 14.76
N LYS A 495 8.41 -20.72 14.53
CA LYS A 495 7.58 -20.79 13.34
C LYS A 495 8.11 -19.84 12.29
N ILE A 496 8.47 -20.41 11.14
CA ILE A 496 9.12 -19.68 10.05
C ILE A 496 8.13 -19.53 8.91
N ASN A 497 7.91 -18.30 8.46
CA ASN A 497 7.21 -18.03 7.21
C ASN A 497 8.24 -17.59 6.16
N TYR A 498 8.35 -18.34 5.05
CA TYR A 498 9.15 -17.96 3.88
C TYR A 498 8.49 -18.45 2.58
N LEU A 499 8.73 -17.73 1.47
CA LEU A 499 8.14 -17.99 0.15
C LEU A 499 9.09 -18.71 -0.83
N CYS A 500 10.38 -18.80 -0.52
CA CYS A 500 11.39 -19.33 -1.45
C CYS A 500 11.58 -20.85 -1.33
N LYS A 501 11.94 -21.53 -2.44
CA LYS A 501 12.45 -22.91 -2.41
C LYS A 501 13.80 -22.91 -1.70
N ILE A 502 13.82 -22.89 -0.37
CA ILE A 502 15.04 -23.19 0.38
C ILE A 502 15.36 -24.66 0.13
N LYS A 503 16.55 -24.94 -0.41
CA LYS A 503 17.12 -26.28 -0.30
C LYS A 503 17.43 -26.47 1.18
N GLU A 504 16.51 -27.09 1.92
CA GLU A 504 16.86 -27.64 3.23
C GLU A 504 18.03 -28.61 3.00
N GLU A 505 19.14 -28.41 3.70
CA GLU A 505 20.14 -29.47 3.84
C GLU A 505 19.51 -30.62 4.66
N ARG A 506 18.68 -31.43 4.01
CA ARG A 506 18.34 -32.75 4.51
C ARG A 506 19.57 -33.64 4.37
N LYS A 507 20.42 -33.66 5.39
CA LYS A 507 21.30 -34.82 5.62
C LYS A 507 21.03 -35.45 6.97
N ARG A 508 20.80 -36.76 6.88
CA ARG A 508 20.81 -37.74 7.97
C ARG A 508 22.16 -37.66 8.69
N SER A 509 22.23 -36.94 9.80
CA SER A 509 23.29 -37.14 10.79
C SER A 509 22.90 -36.56 12.15
N ASN A 510 22.75 -37.48 13.10
CA ASN A 510 22.56 -37.29 14.52
C ASN A 510 23.46 -36.18 15.09
N THR A 511 22.95 -35.29 15.94
CA THR A 511 22.88 -35.47 17.43
C THR A 511 22.60 -34.15 18.17
N GLN A 512 22.60 -32.96 17.53
CA GLN A 512 22.46 -31.68 18.25
C GLN A 512 21.14 -30.89 18.05
N ILE A 513 20.31 -31.20 17.04
CA ILE A 513 18.99 -30.55 16.85
C ILE A 513 17.88 -31.45 17.43
N LYS A 514 17.93 -31.75 18.74
CA LYS A 514 16.87 -32.56 19.40
C LYS A 514 15.72 -31.74 19.99
N ASN A 515 15.89 -30.43 20.18
CA ASN A 515 14.95 -29.62 20.98
C ASN A 515 14.14 -28.57 20.21
N THR A 516 14.48 -28.24 18.95
CA THR A 516 13.76 -27.21 18.18
C THR A 516 12.78 -27.84 17.20
N ARG A 517 11.48 -27.70 17.44
CA ARG A 517 10.45 -28.03 16.44
C ARG A 517 10.24 -26.82 15.52
N ILE A 518 10.71 -26.91 14.29
CA ILE A 518 10.47 -25.88 13.26
C ILE A 518 9.17 -26.20 12.53
N TYR A 519 8.22 -25.25 12.54
CA TYR A 519 7.02 -25.34 11.70
C TYR A 519 7.10 -24.31 10.59
N VAL A 520 7.12 -24.78 9.35
CA VAL A 520 7.14 -23.93 8.17
C VAL A 520 5.71 -23.67 7.71
N ILE A 521 5.32 -22.40 7.72
CA ILE A 521 4.06 -21.96 7.14
C ILE A 521 4.37 -21.56 5.70
N ARG A 522 3.96 -22.39 4.74
CA ARG A 522 4.13 -22.10 3.31
C ARG A 522 3.01 -21.19 2.86
N GLN A 523 3.33 -19.96 2.45
CA GLN A 523 2.39 -19.13 1.71
C GLN A 523 2.24 -19.67 0.28
N TYR A 524 1.03 -20.03 -0.11
CA TYR A 524 0.71 -20.26 -1.52
C TYR A 524 0.54 -18.91 -2.22
N ALA A 525 1.45 -18.59 -3.14
CA ALA A 525 1.22 -17.55 -4.13
C ALA A 525 0.27 -18.10 -5.18
N TYR A 526 -0.96 -17.58 -5.24
CA TYR A 526 -1.87 -17.84 -6.35
C TYR A 526 -1.39 -17.00 -7.54
N ILE A 527 -0.43 -17.52 -8.29
CA ILE A 527 -0.11 -16.96 -9.60
C ILE A 527 -1.29 -17.31 -10.50
N HIS A 528 -2.01 -16.31 -11.02
CA HIS A 528 -2.97 -16.50 -12.09
C HIS A 528 -2.25 -17.12 -13.31
N ARG A 529 -2.17 -18.45 -13.37
CA ARG A 529 -2.03 -19.18 -14.62
C ARG A 529 -3.41 -19.72 -14.95
N ARG A 530 -4.13 -19.04 -15.84
CA ARG A 530 -5.13 -19.73 -16.67
C ARG A 530 -4.38 -20.78 -17.48
N ARG A 531 -4.33 -22.01 -16.97
CA ARG A 531 -4.20 -23.22 -17.80
C ARG A 531 -5.19 -24.25 -17.28
N GLN A 532 -5.70 -24.97 -18.25
CA GLN A 532 -6.98 -25.65 -18.28
C GLN A 532 -7.11 -26.79 -17.28
N GLY A 533 -8.37 -27.00 -16.89
CA GLY A 533 -8.99 -28.24 -16.40
C GLY A 533 -8.08 -29.31 -15.84
N GLU A 534 -8.15 -29.49 -14.52
CA GLU A 534 -8.10 -30.81 -13.90
C GLU A 534 -8.80 -30.72 -12.54
N SER A 535 -9.94 -31.41 -12.44
CA SER A 535 -10.69 -31.64 -11.22
C SER A 535 -9.97 -32.68 -10.36
N PHE A 536 -9.83 -32.44 -9.07
CA PHE A 536 -9.56 -33.53 -8.12
C PHE A 536 -10.56 -33.46 -6.96
N THR A 537 -11.27 -34.58 -6.83
CA THR A 537 -12.06 -35.02 -5.67
C THR A 537 -11.27 -35.04 -4.37
#